data_AF-A0A822H3G9-F1
#
_entry.id   AF-A0A822H3G9-F1
#
_cell.length_a   1.000
_cell.length_b   1.000
_cell.length_c   1.000
_cell.angle_alpha   90.00
_cell.angle_beta   90.00
_cell.angle_gamma   90.00
#
_symmetry.space_group_name_H-M   'P 1'
#
loop_
_entity.id
_entity.type
_entity.pdbx_description
1 polymer ?
#
loop_
_entity_poly.entity_id
_entity_poly.type
_entity_poly.pdbx_seq_one_letter_code
_entity_poly.pdbx_strand_id
1 'polypeptide(L)'
;MVPNNVMKDETLLNSLFIEAEYFRLHSLMDRLGVIYFPNGSLLQQEHQRKLNEFYGKIYQRWELIYKASHDGFDANAFHSHCNNQGPTMTIIQANNNYLFGGYTSIPWTSDGSYKNDTTAFLFTLINPHHISPTKYLINPDKIGNAVYHHNDHGPIFGS
;
A
#
# COMPACT_ATOMS: atom_id res chain seq x y z
N MET A 1 -26.54 -28.66 -18.84
CA MET A 1 -26.56 -27.38 -18.11
C MET A 1 -25.34 -27.36 -17.20
N VAL A 2 -24.41 -26.45 -17.45
CA VAL A 2 -23.25 -26.23 -16.58
C VAL A 2 -23.72 -25.28 -15.46
N PRO A 3 -23.49 -25.58 -14.17
CA PRO A 3 -23.88 -24.65 -13.12
C PRO A 3 -22.98 -23.41 -13.19
N ASN A 4 -23.62 -22.25 -13.25
CA ASN A 4 -22.97 -20.95 -13.24
C ASN A 4 -22.82 -20.44 -11.80
N ASN A 5 -21.74 -19.69 -11.61
CA ASN A 5 -21.46 -18.78 -10.49
C ASN A 5 -21.00 -19.36 -9.15
N VAL A 6 -19.77 -19.84 -9.20
CA VAL A 6 -18.62 -19.26 -8.47
C VAL A 6 -18.88 -17.81 -8.01
N MET A 7 -19.50 -17.63 -6.85
CA MET A 7 -18.98 -16.65 -5.90
C MET A 7 -18.01 -17.40 -5.01
N LYS A 8 -16.72 -17.14 -5.15
CA LYS A 8 -15.72 -17.58 -4.18
C LYS A 8 -16.16 -16.96 -2.85
N ASP A 9 -16.69 -17.79 -1.97
CA ASP A 9 -17.02 -17.40 -0.61
C ASP A 9 -15.76 -16.81 0.04
N GLU A 10 -15.75 -15.49 0.24
CA GLU A 10 -14.62 -14.75 0.79
C GLU A 10 -14.22 -15.30 2.17
N THR A 11 -15.18 -15.83 2.92
CA THR A 11 -14.97 -16.47 4.21
C THR A 11 -14.14 -17.74 4.06
N LEU A 12 -14.46 -18.57 3.06
CA LEU A 12 -13.77 -19.82 2.72
C LEU A 12 -12.38 -19.54 2.13
N LEU A 13 -12.26 -18.47 1.33
CA LEU A 13 -10.99 -18.01 0.81
C LEU A 13 -10.09 -17.51 1.94
N ASN A 14 -10.64 -16.74 2.89
CA ASN A 14 -9.92 -16.24 4.06
C ASN A 14 -9.51 -17.38 5.01
N SER A 15 -10.35 -18.39 5.23
CA SER A 15 -9.98 -19.54 6.07
C SER A 15 -8.89 -20.38 5.41
N LEU A 16 -8.97 -20.61 4.11
CA LEU A 16 -7.92 -21.29 3.34
C LEU A 16 -6.61 -20.48 3.35
N PHE A 17 -6.69 -19.15 3.36
CA PHE A 17 -5.53 -18.27 3.53
C PHE A 17 -4.88 -18.42 4.91
N ILE A 18 -5.68 -18.44 5.97
CA ILE A 18 -5.15 -18.62 7.34
C ILE A 18 -4.47 -19.99 7.46
N GLU A 19 -5.09 -21.05 6.93
CA GLU A 19 -4.52 -22.40 6.95
C GLU A 19 -3.23 -22.51 6.13
N ALA A 20 -3.22 -22.02 4.89
CA ALA A 20 -2.03 -22.14 4.06
C ALA A 20 -0.87 -21.23 4.53
N GLU A 21 -1.14 -20.13 5.26
CA GLU A 21 -0.11 -19.37 5.96
C GLU A 21 0.44 -20.19 7.14
N TYR A 22 -0.44 -20.80 7.95
CA TYR A 22 -0.06 -21.68 9.06
C TYR A 22 0.83 -22.84 8.62
N PHE A 23 0.49 -23.49 7.50
CA PHE A 23 1.25 -24.61 6.93
C PHE A 23 2.41 -24.19 6.03
N ARG A 24 2.69 -22.89 5.88
CA ARG A 24 3.75 -22.35 5.01
C ARG A 24 3.65 -22.85 3.57
N LEU A 25 2.43 -22.99 3.05
CA LEU A 25 2.16 -23.45 1.69
C LEU A 25 2.26 -22.29 0.68
N HIS A 26 3.46 -21.71 0.58
CA HIS A 26 3.75 -20.54 -0.25
C HIS A 26 3.32 -20.74 -1.72
N SER A 27 3.60 -21.92 -2.29
CA SER A 27 3.18 -22.26 -3.65
C SER A 27 1.65 -22.33 -3.82
N LEU A 28 0.88 -22.67 -2.77
CA LEU A 28 -0.58 -22.71 -2.86
C LEU A 28 -1.15 -21.30 -2.93
N MET A 29 -0.65 -20.38 -2.09
CA MET A 29 -1.07 -18.98 -2.14
C MET A 29 -0.81 -18.36 -3.52
N ASP A 30 0.37 -18.63 -4.08
CA ASP A 30 0.75 -18.14 -5.39
C ASP A 30 -0.21 -18.65 -6.48
N ARG A 31 -0.61 -19.92 -6.41
CA ARG A 31 -1.59 -20.52 -7.33
C ARG A 31 -3.03 -20.03 -7.13
N LEU A 32 -3.40 -19.63 -5.91
CA LEU A 32 -4.76 -19.20 -5.60
C LEU A 32 -5.07 -17.79 -6.13
N GLY A 33 -4.06 -17.05 -6.59
CA GLY A 33 -4.24 -15.71 -7.14
C GLY A 33 -4.67 -14.71 -6.07
N VAL A 34 -4.03 -14.77 -4.89
CA VAL A 34 -4.36 -13.88 -3.77
C VAL A 34 -4.28 -12.42 -4.20
N ILE A 35 -5.31 -11.66 -3.86
CA ILE A 35 -5.34 -10.21 -4.04
C ILE A 35 -5.02 -9.60 -2.67
N TYR A 36 -3.86 -8.96 -2.58
CA TYR A 36 -3.38 -8.33 -1.35
C TYR A 36 -3.85 -6.87 -1.22
N PHE A 37 -4.10 -6.22 -2.34
CA PHE A 37 -4.62 -4.85 -2.42
C PHE A 37 -5.97 -4.85 -3.15
N PRO A 38 -7.04 -5.40 -2.55
CA PRO A 38 -8.37 -5.43 -3.15
C PRO A 38 -8.87 -4.01 -3.45
N ASN A 39 -9.76 -3.90 -4.45
CA ASN A 39 -10.40 -2.66 -4.91
C ASN A 39 -9.47 -1.61 -5.53
N GLY A 40 -8.14 -1.78 -5.40
CA GLY A 40 -7.13 -1.02 -6.13
C GLY A 40 -7.05 -1.44 -7.60
N SER A 41 -6.81 -0.48 -8.49
CA SER A 41 -6.69 -0.72 -9.94
C SER A 41 -5.29 -0.49 -10.50
N LEU A 42 -4.34 -0.04 -9.69
CA LEU A 42 -2.99 0.33 -10.15
C LEU A 42 -2.00 -0.84 -10.14
N LEU A 43 -2.25 -1.87 -9.32
CA LEU A 43 -1.26 -2.88 -8.99
C LEU A 43 -1.56 -4.23 -9.66
N GLN A 44 -0.65 -4.67 -10.52
CA GLN A 44 -0.58 -6.07 -10.93
C GLN A 44 -0.10 -6.95 -9.76
N GLN A 45 -0.33 -8.26 -9.85
CA GLN A 45 -0.04 -9.20 -8.76
C GLN A 45 1.44 -9.14 -8.30
N GLU A 46 2.37 -8.99 -9.23
CA GLU A 46 3.81 -8.85 -8.94
C GLU A 46 4.14 -7.60 -8.13
N HIS A 47 3.47 -6.47 -8.41
CA HIS A 47 3.61 -5.24 -7.65
C HIS A 47 3.12 -5.43 -6.22
N GLN A 48 1.96 -6.07 -6.05
CA GLN A 48 1.37 -6.34 -4.73
C GLN A 48 2.31 -7.19 -3.87
N ARG A 49 2.90 -8.26 -4.44
CA ARG A 49 3.89 -9.09 -3.75
C ARG A 49 5.12 -8.28 -3.33
N LYS A 50 5.63 -7.46 -4.23
CA LYS A 50 6.85 -6.68 -3.99
C LYS A 50 6.64 -5.64 -2.87
N LEU A 51 5.47 -5.01 -2.83
CA LEU A 51 5.10 -4.11 -1.73
C LEU A 51 5.01 -4.83 -0.39
N ASN A 52 4.43 -6.04 -0.35
CA ASN A 52 4.38 -6.87 0.85
C ASN A 52 5.77 -7.34 1.31
N GLU A 53 6.67 -7.64 0.36
CA GLU A 53 8.09 -7.91 0.64
C GLU A 53 8.78 -6.68 1.25
N PHE A 54 8.56 -5.48 0.69
CA PHE A 54 9.09 -4.24 1.27
C PHE A 54 8.54 -3.94 2.66
N TYR A 55 7.26 -4.24 2.90
CA TYR A 55 6.64 -4.12 4.21
C TYR A 55 7.18 -5.17 5.23
N GLY A 56 7.69 -6.30 4.74
CA GLY A 56 8.23 -7.38 5.58
C GLY A 56 7.20 -8.44 5.98
N LYS A 57 5.99 -8.41 5.42
CA LYS A 57 4.95 -9.43 5.59
C LYS A 57 4.36 -9.80 4.24
N ILE A 58 4.82 -10.93 3.70
CA ILE A 58 4.50 -11.39 2.34
C ILE A 58 3.00 -11.58 2.06
N TYR A 59 2.20 -11.85 3.09
CA TYR A 59 0.74 -12.07 2.98
C TYR A 59 -0.10 -10.93 3.59
N GLN A 60 0.48 -9.76 3.81
CA GLN A 60 -0.28 -8.62 4.29
C GLN A 60 -1.42 -8.29 3.32
N ARG A 61 -2.63 -8.20 3.86
CA ARG A 61 -3.79 -7.68 3.13
C ARG A 61 -4.01 -6.22 3.53
N TRP A 62 -4.23 -5.39 2.53
CA TRP A 62 -4.46 -3.96 2.68
C TRP A 62 -5.92 -3.63 2.39
N GLU A 63 -6.41 -2.59 3.03
CA GLU A 63 -7.72 -2.02 2.75
C GLU A 63 -7.54 -0.73 1.95
N LEU A 64 -8.30 -0.57 0.87
CA LEU A 64 -8.33 0.68 0.12
C LEU A 64 -9.22 1.68 0.84
N ILE A 65 -8.60 2.64 1.54
CA ILE A 65 -9.31 3.69 2.28
C ILE A 65 -9.50 4.99 1.48
N TYR A 66 -8.70 5.20 0.43
CA TYR A 66 -8.74 6.42 -0.40
C TYR A 66 -8.25 6.13 -1.83
N LYS A 67 -8.96 6.66 -2.82
CA LYS A 67 -8.60 6.61 -4.24
C LYS A 67 -8.95 7.95 -4.90
N ALA A 68 -7.93 8.73 -5.24
CA ALA A 68 -8.12 10.08 -5.79
C ALA A 68 -9.06 10.16 -7.02
N SER A 69 -9.04 9.16 -7.90
CA SER A 69 -9.92 9.13 -9.08
C SER A 69 -11.41 8.89 -8.75
N HIS A 70 -11.72 8.50 -7.52
CA HIS A 70 -13.08 8.27 -7.01
C HIS A 70 -13.45 9.32 -5.95
N ASP A 71 -12.56 9.58 -5.00
CA ASP A 71 -12.82 10.43 -3.83
C ASP A 71 -12.46 11.91 -4.05
N GLY A 72 -11.74 12.23 -5.12
CA GLY A 72 -11.22 13.57 -5.41
C GLY A 72 -9.71 13.67 -5.19
N PHE A 73 -9.06 14.58 -5.91
CA PHE A 73 -7.59 14.76 -5.89
C PHE A 73 -7.11 15.80 -4.88
N ASP A 74 -8.01 16.46 -4.16
CA ASP A 74 -7.64 17.50 -3.20
C ASP A 74 -7.21 16.94 -1.83
N ALA A 75 -6.53 17.79 -1.05
CA ALA A 75 -6.02 17.44 0.26
C ALA A 75 -7.13 17.11 1.26
N ASN A 76 -8.30 17.77 1.15
CA ASN A 76 -9.42 17.52 2.05
C ASN A 76 -9.97 16.11 1.84
N ALA A 77 -10.09 15.66 0.59
CA ALA A 77 -10.49 14.29 0.26
C ALA A 77 -9.50 13.26 0.82
N PHE A 78 -8.19 13.50 0.70
CA PHE A 78 -7.20 12.62 1.33
C PHE A 78 -7.39 12.57 2.85
N HIS A 79 -7.46 13.72 3.51
CA HIS A 79 -7.51 13.79 4.97
C HIS A 79 -8.84 13.32 5.57
N SER A 80 -9.96 13.48 4.87
CA SER A 80 -11.26 12.95 5.32
C SER A 80 -11.27 11.41 5.39
N HIS A 81 -10.44 10.76 4.57
CA HIS A 81 -10.35 9.31 4.48
C HIS A 81 -9.17 8.73 5.28
N CYS A 82 -8.00 9.40 5.26
CA CYS A 82 -6.74 8.83 5.75
C CYS A 82 -6.37 9.28 7.17
N ASN A 83 -6.97 10.36 7.71
CA ASN A 83 -6.66 10.78 9.08
C ASN A 83 -7.06 9.72 10.09
N ASN A 84 -6.19 9.54 11.10
CA ASN A 84 -6.32 8.53 12.15
C ASN A 84 -6.32 7.07 11.64
N GLN A 85 -6.04 6.83 10.36
CA GLN A 85 -5.81 5.51 9.79
C GLN A 85 -4.31 5.20 9.78
N GLY A 86 -3.91 3.96 10.05
CA GLY A 86 -2.50 3.58 10.01
C GLY A 86 -2.24 2.11 10.39
N PRO A 87 -1.17 1.49 9.88
CA PRO A 87 -0.17 2.07 8.96
C PRO A 87 -0.74 2.26 7.54
N THR A 88 -0.17 3.16 6.73
CA THR A 88 -0.67 3.44 5.37
C THR A 88 0.42 3.24 4.30
N MET A 89 -0.01 2.80 3.13
CA MET A 89 0.83 2.71 1.94
C MET A 89 0.21 3.53 0.81
N THR A 90 0.88 4.62 0.45
CA THR A 90 0.47 5.50 -0.64
C THR A 90 1.08 4.99 -1.95
N ILE A 91 0.25 4.81 -2.97
CA ILE A 91 0.66 4.37 -4.31
C ILE A 91 0.25 5.45 -5.30
N ILE A 92 1.22 5.93 -6.06
CA ILE A 92 1.05 6.99 -7.04
C ILE A 92 1.35 6.42 -8.42
N GLN A 93 0.42 6.63 -9.35
CA GLN A 93 0.67 6.46 -10.77
C GLN A 93 0.89 7.82 -11.41
N ALA A 94 2.10 8.06 -11.91
CA ALA A 94 2.38 9.24 -12.71
C ALA A 94 2.16 8.97 -14.21
N ASN A 95 2.40 10.01 -15.01
CA ASN A 95 2.44 9.90 -16.46
C ASN A 95 3.35 8.74 -16.91
N ASN A 96 3.02 8.13 -18.05
CA ASN A 96 3.72 6.96 -18.59
C ASN A 96 3.65 5.69 -17.71
N ASN A 97 2.63 5.59 -16.84
CA ASN A 97 2.39 4.45 -15.96
C ASN A 97 3.51 4.16 -14.95
N TYR A 98 4.33 5.15 -14.60
CA TYR A 98 5.32 4.99 -13.53
C TYR A 98 4.61 4.85 -12.19
N LEU A 99 5.04 3.86 -11.41
CA LEU A 99 4.44 3.49 -10.13
C LEU A 99 5.48 3.64 -9.03
N PHE A 100 5.18 4.48 -8.06
CA PHE A 100 6.03 4.75 -6.90
C PHE A 100 5.15 5.20 -5.72
N GLY A 101 5.77 5.48 -4.58
CA GLY A 101 5.03 5.97 -3.43
C GLY A 101 5.83 5.88 -2.13
N GLY A 102 5.09 5.83 -1.03
CA GLY A 102 5.66 5.83 0.31
C GLY A 102 4.81 5.06 1.31
N TYR A 103 5.46 4.58 2.35
CA TYR A 103 4.85 3.92 3.49
C TYR A 103 5.14 4.74 4.75
N THR A 104 4.15 4.83 5.62
CA THR A 104 4.34 5.28 7.00
C THR A 104 3.59 4.38 7.98
N SER A 105 4.20 4.13 9.12
CA SER A 105 3.62 3.37 10.22
C SER A 105 2.68 4.18 11.10
N ILE A 106 2.75 5.50 11.05
CA ILE A 106 2.01 6.39 11.93
C ILE A 106 0.74 6.94 11.26
N PRO A 107 -0.32 7.23 12.03
CA PRO A 107 -1.55 7.81 11.47
C PRO A 107 -1.40 9.29 11.09
N TRP A 108 -2.04 9.70 10.00
CA TRP A 108 -2.13 11.11 9.58
C TRP A 108 -3.00 11.93 10.54
N THR A 109 -2.61 13.19 10.81
CA THR A 109 -3.26 14.04 11.85
C THR A 109 -3.66 15.45 11.41
N SER A 110 -3.21 15.94 10.25
CA SER A 110 -3.52 17.29 9.74
C SER A 110 -3.14 18.47 10.65
N ASP A 111 -2.15 18.29 11.54
CA ASP A 111 -1.74 19.32 12.52
C ASP A 111 -0.62 20.26 12.04
N GLY A 112 -0.22 20.17 10.76
CA GLY A 112 0.77 21.06 10.17
C GLY A 112 2.19 20.84 10.69
N SER A 113 2.51 19.65 11.22
CA SER A 113 3.82 19.35 11.78
C SER A 113 4.50 18.15 11.13
N TYR A 114 5.83 18.14 11.20
CA TYR A 114 6.64 16.97 10.86
C TYR A 114 6.50 15.90 11.94
N LYS A 115 6.45 14.65 11.52
CA LYS A 115 6.39 13.51 12.42
C LYS A 115 7.57 12.58 12.25
N ASN A 116 7.92 11.95 13.36
CA ASN A 116 8.90 10.88 13.41
C ASN A 116 8.27 9.56 12.97
N ASP A 117 8.92 8.89 12.03
CA ASP A 117 8.67 7.49 11.72
C ASP A 117 9.96 6.81 11.23
N THR A 118 10.59 6.03 12.11
CA THR A 118 11.82 5.30 11.83
C THR A 118 11.65 4.17 10.82
N THR A 119 10.41 3.79 10.56
CA THR A 119 10.06 2.70 9.63
C THR A 119 9.52 3.20 8.30
N ALA A 120 9.38 4.53 8.15
CA ALA A 120 8.96 5.13 6.89
C ALA A 120 9.96 4.80 5.78
N PHE A 121 9.42 4.61 4.58
CA PHE A 121 10.23 4.37 3.40
C PHE A 121 9.52 4.86 2.15
N LEU A 122 10.31 5.25 1.15
CA LEU A 122 9.84 5.45 -0.21
C LEU A 122 10.08 4.19 -1.03
N PHE A 123 9.37 4.05 -2.13
CA PHE A 123 9.62 2.97 -3.08
C PHE A 123 9.34 3.40 -4.53
N THR A 124 9.98 2.70 -5.46
CA THR A 124 9.59 2.65 -6.86
C THR A 124 9.26 1.21 -7.26
N LEU A 125 8.25 1.04 -8.09
CA LEU A 125 7.90 -0.22 -8.75
C LEU A 125 8.17 -0.16 -10.25
N ILE A 126 7.80 0.94 -10.90
CA ILE A 126 8.08 1.21 -12.32
C ILE A 126 8.63 2.64 -12.42
N ASN A 127 9.80 2.81 -13.05
CA ASN A 127 10.48 4.10 -13.22
C ASN A 127 11.05 4.26 -14.65
N PRO A 128 11.34 5.50 -15.08
CA PRO A 128 11.88 5.79 -16.42
C PRO A 128 13.25 5.18 -16.72
N HIS A 129 13.97 4.71 -15.69
CA HIS A 129 15.31 4.16 -15.83
C HIS A 129 15.33 2.63 -15.86
N HIS A 130 14.15 1.98 -15.87
CA HIS A 130 14.01 0.52 -15.83
C HIS A 130 14.74 -0.14 -14.66
N ILE A 131 14.95 0.61 -13.57
CA ILE A 131 15.53 0.08 -12.34
C ILE A 131 14.49 -0.87 -11.73
N SER A 132 14.93 -2.05 -11.28
CA SER A 132 14.08 -2.99 -10.56
C SER A 132 13.37 -2.31 -9.38
N PRO A 133 12.20 -2.82 -8.95
CA PRO A 133 11.53 -2.29 -7.78
C PRO A 133 12.48 -2.10 -6.61
N THR A 134 12.52 -0.89 -6.04
CA THR A 134 13.52 -0.50 -5.04
C THR A 134 12.83 0.17 -3.86
N LYS A 135 13.29 -0.17 -2.64
CA LYS A 135 12.89 0.44 -1.37
C LYS A 135 13.98 1.39 -0.90
N TYR A 136 13.60 2.61 -0.52
CA TYR A 136 14.49 3.64 0.00
C TYR A 136 14.13 3.91 1.46
N LEU A 137 15.02 3.51 2.37
CA LEU A 137 14.83 3.70 3.80
C LEU A 137 15.02 5.17 4.18
N ILE A 138 14.37 5.58 5.26
CA ILE A 138 14.59 6.89 5.85
C ILE A 138 16.06 7.13 6.18
N ASN A 139 16.53 8.35 5.94
CA ASN A 139 17.84 8.78 6.40
C ASN A 139 17.82 8.89 7.94
N PRO A 140 18.71 8.21 8.68
CA PRO A 140 18.79 8.29 10.14
C PRO A 140 18.86 9.72 10.69
N ASP A 141 19.49 10.65 9.97
CA ASP A 141 19.62 12.06 10.39
C ASP A 141 18.36 12.89 10.15
N LYS A 142 17.34 12.32 9.47
CA LYS A 142 16.09 12.99 9.07
C LYS A 142 14.84 12.31 9.62
N ILE A 143 15.00 11.42 10.60
CA ILE A 143 13.90 10.67 11.22
C ILE A 143 12.79 11.60 11.74
N GLY A 144 13.14 12.75 12.33
CA GLY A 144 12.17 13.73 12.84
C GLY A 144 11.30 14.40 11.76
N ASN A 145 11.65 14.24 10.49
CA ASN A 145 10.99 14.81 9.32
C ASN A 145 10.51 13.72 8.35
N ALA A 146 10.17 12.53 8.87
CA ALA A 146 9.79 11.37 8.07
C ALA A 146 8.56 11.65 7.19
N VAL A 147 7.55 12.29 7.77
CA VAL A 147 6.31 12.69 7.08
C VAL A 147 5.83 14.04 7.59
N TYR A 148 5.09 14.77 6.77
CA TYR A 148 4.55 16.09 7.11
C TYR A 148 3.02 16.08 7.05
N HIS A 149 2.36 16.42 8.17
CA HIS A 149 0.91 16.25 8.34
C HIS A 149 0.16 17.57 8.14
N HIS A 150 0.40 18.28 7.05
CA HIS A 150 -0.31 19.54 6.79
C HIS A 150 -1.63 19.30 6.07
N ASN A 151 -2.72 19.88 6.59
CA ASN A 151 -4.08 19.71 6.10
C ASN A 151 -4.30 20.17 4.64
N ASP A 152 -3.53 21.16 4.18
CA ASP A 152 -3.62 21.66 2.80
C ASP A 152 -2.80 20.83 1.77
N HIS A 153 -2.22 19.71 2.20
CA HIS A 153 -1.43 18.84 1.36
C HIS A 153 -1.94 17.41 1.40
N GLY A 154 -1.66 16.64 0.34
CA GLY A 154 -1.81 15.19 0.39
C GLY A 154 -0.72 14.55 1.27
N PRO A 155 -0.45 13.25 1.09
CA PRO A 155 0.63 12.60 1.83
C PRO A 155 1.99 13.18 1.44
N ILE A 156 2.76 13.64 2.44
CA ILE A 156 4.13 14.13 2.27
C ILE A 156 5.09 13.23 3.04
N PHE A 157 6.16 12.82 2.38
CA PHE A 157 7.25 12.02 2.92
C PHE A 157 8.57 12.80 2.80
N GLY A 158 9.27 12.99 3.92
CA GLY A 158 10.53 13.73 3.98
C GLY A 158 10.38 15.26 4.08
N SER A 159 11.53 15.94 4.12
CA SER A 159 11.70 17.40 4.07
C SER A 159 12.70 17.79 2.99
#